data_AF-A0A0B8P803-F1
#
_entry.id   AF-A0A0B8P803-F1
#
_cell.length_a   1.000
_cell.length_b   1.000
_cell.length_c   1.000
_cell.angle_alpha   90.00
_cell.angle_beta   90.00
_cell.angle_gamma   90.00
#
_symmetry.space_group_name_H-M   'P 1'
#
loop_
_entity.id
_entity.type
_entity.pdbx_description
1 polymer ?
#
loop_
_entity_poly.entity_id
_entity_poly.type
_entity_poly.pdbx_seq_one_letter_code
_entity_poly.pdbx_strand_id
1 'polypeptide(L)'
;MTRTGLSARLSEHQAEPFVLIHPQTAKEYGVESNQIIAVSNQQGKCLVRAQISLEMMPKQLFIPIHWNESTAKQSKPCSLIIPNSDEFSGQPEFKHTPVTLEPVKHQSSALFFTRIPIELPECDYWARQKIEKGYLYRIESKLAPYELSQVLKSKLSEKADSEL
;
A
#
# COMPACT_ATOMS: atom_id res chain seq x y z
N MET A 1 -0.33 -6.22 6.38
CA MET A 1 0.26 -7.01 7.46
C MET A 1 -0.75 -8.06 7.92
N THR A 2 -0.35 -9.32 8.09
CA THR A 2 -1.23 -10.37 8.64
C THR A 2 -1.18 -10.35 10.17
N ARG A 3 -0.68 -11.40 10.84
CA ARG A 3 -0.70 -11.52 12.31
C ARG A 3 0.15 -10.46 13.02
N THR A 4 1.21 -9.96 12.39
CA THR A 4 2.14 -8.98 12.98
C THR A 4 1.65 -7.53 12.89
N GLY A 5 0.65 -7.23 12.05
CA GLY A 5 0.08 -5.88 11.91
C GLY A 5 -0.78 -5.43 13.09
N LEU A 6 -1.06 -6.34 14.03
CA LEU A 6 -1.82 -6.07 15.25
C LEU A 6 -0.95 -5.53 16.39
N SER A 7 0.37 -5.68 16.29
CA SER A 7 1.36 -5.20 17.25
C SER A 7 1.93 -3.87 16.79
N ALA A 8 1.87 -2.84 17.65
CA ALA A 8 2.47 -1.53 17.36
C ALA A 8 3.98 -1.66 17.11
N ARG A 9 4.69 -2.37 17.99
CA ARG A 9 6.13 -2.58 17.90
C ARG A 9 6.58 -3.29 16.62
N LEU A 10 5.82 -4.28 16.15
CA LEU A 10 6.17 -4.99 14.90
C LEU A 10 5.72 -4.22 13.65
N SER A 11 4.78 -3.29 13.79
CA SER A 11 4.34 -2.40 12.72
C SER A 11 5.27 -1.19 12.52
N GLU A 12 6.28 -1.00 13.38
CA GLU A 12 7.25 0.09 13.27
C GLU A 12 8.26 -0.12 12.13
N HIS A 13 8.62 -1.37 11.82
CA HIS A 13 9.67 -1.65 10.83
C HIS A 13 9.29 -1.27 9.39
N GLN A 14 8.00 -1.26 9.06
CA GLN A 14 7.55 -0.83 7.75
C GLN A 14 6.16 -0.23 7.83
N ALA A 15 6.10 1.06 7.51
CA ALA A 15 4.91 1.89 7.67
C ALA A 15 3.81 1.64 6.63
N GLU A 16 4.18 1.20 5.43
CA GLU A 16 3.28 1.03 4.30
C GLU A 16 3.81 -0.02 3.30
N PRO A 17 2.93 -0.61 2.47
CA PRO A 17 3.32 -1.46 1.35
C PRO A 17 4.29 -0.75 0.40
N PHE A 18 5.37 -1.42 0.02
CA PHE A 18 6.39 -0.88 -0.86
C PHE A 18 6.87 -1.89 -1.89
N VAL A 19 7.58 -1.39 -2.90
CA VAL A 19 8.28 -2.17 -3.91
C VAL A 19 9.69 -1.63 -4.08
N LEU A 20 10.69 -2.52 -4.09
CA LEU A 20 12.06 -2.18 -4.46
C LEU A 20 12.22 -2.24 -5.97
N ILE A 21 12.81 -1.20 -6.55
CA ILE A 21 12.99 -1.05 -8.00
C ILE A 21 14.40 -0.57 -8.30
N HIS A 22 15.07 -1.19 -9.26
CA HIS A 22 16.36 -0.69 -9.76
C HIS A 22 16.20 0.69 -10.44
N PRO A 23 17.12 1.66 -10.25
CA PRO A 23 17.02 3.00 -10.84
C PRO A 23 16.79 3.02 -12.36
N GLN A 24 17.43 2.10 -13.09
CA GLN A 24 17.24 2.00 -14.55
C GLN A 24 15.79 1.62 -14.90
N THR A 25 15.22 0.63 -14.20
CA THR A 25 13.85 0.20 -14.42
C THR A 25 12.86 1.28 -13.98
N ALA A 26 13.13 1.96 -12.87
CA ALA A 26 12.31 3.09 -12.45
C ALA A 26 12.25 4.18 -13.55
N LYS A 27 13.40 4.52 -14.15
CA LYS A 27 13.48 5.47 -15.26
C LYS A 27 12.73 5.00 -16.51
N GLU A 28 12.86 3.72 -16.89
CA GLU A 28 12.15 3.13 -18.03
C GLU A 28 10.63 3.22 -17.88
N TYR A 29 10.11 3.08 -16.66
CA TYR A 29 8.67 3.12 -16.36
C TYR A 29 8.18 4.48 -15.84
N GLY A 30 9.04 5.51 -15.83
CA GLY A 30 8.67 6.85 -15.35
C GLY A 30 8.28 6.91 -13.87
N VAL A 31 8.85 6.02 -13.05
CA VAL A 31 8.59 5.91 -11.61
C VAL A 31 9.60 6.74 -10.82
N GLU A 32 9.10 7.55 -9.90
CA GLU A 32 9.92 8.32 -8.97
C GLU A 32 9.98 7.66 -7.57
N SER A 33 11.04 7.95 -6.82
CA SER A 33 11.17 7.47 -5.44
C SER A 33 10.07 8.05 -4.55
N ASN A 34 9.53 7.23 -3.65
CA ASN A 34 8.42 7.56 -2.75
C ASN A 34 7.09 7.88 -3.47
N GLN A 35 6.96 7.59 -4.76
CA GLN A 35 5.69 7.69 -5.47
C GLN A 35 4.84 6.44 -5.22
N ILE A 36 3.51 6.59 -5.14
CA ILE A 36 2.63 5.43 -5.24
C ILE A 36 2.56 4.97 -6.69
N ILE A 37 2.77 3.67 -6.88
CA ILE A 37 2.64 3.03 -8.18
C ILE A 37 1.64 1.90 -8.14
N ALA A 38 1.01 1.66 -9.28
CA ALA A 38 0.23 0.46 -9.53
C ALA A 38 1.16 -0.62 -10.10
N VAL A 39 1.14 -1.78 -9.45
CA VAL A 39 1.73 -3.00 -9.95
C VAL A 39 0.59 -3.93 -10.34
N SER A 40 0.55 -4.37 -11.59
CA SER A 40 -0.59 -5.15 -12.08
C SER A 40 -0.21 -6.18 -13.12
N ASN A 41 -1.06 -7.19 -13.25
CA ASN A 41 -1.05 -8.16 -14.33
C ASN A 41 -2.50 -8.64 -14.59
N GLN A 42 -2.66 -9.76 -15.29
CA GLN A 42 -3.99 -10.32 -15.57
C GLN A 42 -4.74 -10.84 -14.33
N GLN A 43 -4.04 -11.16 -13.23
CA GLN A 43 -4.65 -11.66 -12.00
C GLN A 43 -5.21 -10.52 -11.14
N GLY A 44 -4.56 -9.35 -11.17
CA GLY A 44 -5.02 -8.23 -10.38
C GLY A 44 -4.10 -7.03 -10.39
N LYS A 45 -4.31 -6.16 -9.40
CA LYS A 45 -3.61 -4.89 -9.22
C LYS A 45 -3.36 -4.66 -7.73
N CYS A 46 -2.19 -4.13 -7.40
CA CYS A 46 -1.89 -3.63 -6.08
C CYS A 46 -1.22 -2.24 -6.15
N LEU A 47 -1.47 -1.41 -5.15
CA LEU A 47 -0.82 -0.12 -4.96
C LEU A 47 0.29 -0.25 -3.91
N VAL A 48 1.46 0.30 -4.21
CA VAL A 48 2.64 0.23 -3.35
C VAL A 48 3.48 1.49 -3.50
N ARG A 49 4.22 1.85 -2.45
CA ARG A 49 5.21 2.91 -2.46
C ARG A 49 6.48 2.46 -3.17
N ALA A 50 6.91 3.18 -4.19
CA ALA A 50 8.17 2.89 -4.88
C ALA A 50 9.38 3.28 -4.03
N GLN A 51 10.33 2.36 -3.88
CA GLN A 51 11.62 2.57 -3.26
C GLN A 51 12.71 2.23 -4.29
N ILE A 52 13.44 3.25 -4.72
CA ILE A 52 14.52 3.07 -5.69
C ILE A 52 15.76 2.55 -4.95
N SER A 53 16.27 1.38 -5.37
CA SER A 53 17.38 0.70 -4.70
C SER A 53 18.28 -0.02 -5.70
N LEU A 54 19.60 0.02 -5.46
CA LEU A 54 20.60 -0.77 -6.21
C LEU A 54 20.68 -2.23 -5.75
N GLU A 55 19.98 -2.61 -4.68
CA GLU A 55 19.87 -4.01 -4.23
C GLU A 55 19.07 -4.88 -5.21
N MET A 56 18.35 -4.26 -6.13
CA MET A 56 17.58 -4.95 -7.16
C MET A 56 18.32 -4.99 -8.48
N MET A 57 18.25 -6.13 -9.16
CA MET A 57 18.70 -6.20 -10.54
C MET A 57 17.73 -5.44 -11.46
N PRO A 58 18.20 -4.87 -12.58
CA PRO A 58 17.32 -4.33 -13.61
C PRO A 58 16.22 -5.32 -14.01
N LYS A 59 14.98 -4.83 -14.12
CA LYS A 59 13.76 -5.59 -14.46
C LYS A 59 13.35 -6.66 -13.44
N GLN A 60 13.95 -6.64 -12.25
CA GLN A 60 13.49 -7.40 -11.09
C GLN A 60 12.87 -6.46 -10.06
N LEU A 61 11.89 -6.98 -9.33
CA LEU A 61 11.14 -6.27 -8.32
C LEU A 61 11.04 -7.11 -7.07
N PHE A 62 10.98 -6.46 -5.91
CA PHE A 62 10.67 -7.12 -4.65
C PHE A 62 9.52 -6.41 -3.96
N ILE A 63 8.50 -7.17 -3.56
CA ILE A 63 7.34 -6.69 -2.81
C ILE A 63 7.08 -7.67 -1.66
N PRO A 64 7.03 -7.22 -0.40
CA PRO A 64 6.69 -8.12 0.70
C PRO A 64 5.24 -8.60 0.63
N ILE A 65 5.04 -9.90 0.81
CA ILE A 65 3.72 -10.55 0.67
C ILE A 65 2.74 -10.27 1.82
N HIS A 66 3.22 -9.72 2.94
CA HIS A 66 2.42 -9.66 4.17
C HIS A 66 1.34 -8.56 4.15
N TRP A 67 1.23 -7.75 3.09
CA TRP A 67 0.23 -6.67 2.97
C TRP A 67 -1.15 -7.15 2.52
N ASN A 68 -2.20 -6.50 3.05
CA ASN A 68 -3.61 -6.83 2.76
C ASN A 68 -4.51 -5.60 2.93
N GLU A 69 -5.76 -5.74 2.46
CA GLU A 69 -6.74 -4.66 2.42
C GLU A 69 -7.19 -4.14 3.79
N SER A 70 -7.00 -4.91 4.86
CA SER A 70 -7.31 -4.45 6.22
C SER A 70 -6.25 -3.50 6.78
N THR A 71 -5.08 -3.42 6.16
CA THR A 71 -3.97 -2.55 6.61
C THR A 71 -3.54 -1.55 5.56
N ALA A 72 -3.86 -1.76 4.29
CA ALA A 72 -3.70 -0.76 3.26
C ALA A 72 -4.67 -0.98 2.09
N LYS A 73 -5.34 0.07 1.63
CA LYS A 73 -6.31 0.01 0.54
C LYS A 73 -5.64 -0.45 -0.75
N GLN A 74 -6.29 -1.37 -1.46
CA GLN A 74 -5.82 -1.92 -2.74
C GLN A 74 -4.36 -2.42 -2.70
N SER A 75 -3.89 -2.88 -1.54
CA SER A 75 -2.48 -3.22 -1.33
C SER A 75 -2.34 -4.67 -0.88
N LYS A 76 -2.61 -5.60 -1.82
CA LYS A 76 -2.49 -7.04 -1.60
C LYS A 76 -1.57 -7.66 -2.67
N PRO A 77 -0.24 -7.72 -2.44
CA PRO A 77 0.70 -8.25 -3.44
C PRO A 77 0.38 -9.69 -3.87
N CYS A 78 -0.14 -10.52 -2.97
CA CYS A 78 -0.51 -11.89 -3.29
C CYS A 78 -1.66 -12.01 -4.31
N SER A 79 -2.40 -10.92 -4.63
CA SER A 79 -3.39 -10.96 -5.72
C SER A 79 -2.76 -10.99 -7.10
N LEU A 80 -1.46 -10.70 -7.21
CA LEU A 80 -0.73 -10.72 -8.48
C LEU A 80 -0.23 -12.12 -8.84
N ILE A 81 -0.06 -13.00 -7.85
CA ILE A 81 0.53 -14.33 -8.01
C ILE A 81 -0.33 -15.17 -8.95
N ILE A 82 0.29 -15.70 -10.01
CA ILE A 82 -0.36 -16.63 -10.95
C ILE A 82 -0.53 -17.97 -10.24
N PRO A 83 -1.71 -18.62 -10.30
CA PRO A 83 -2.01 -19.85 -9.57
C PRO A 83 -1.40 -21.09 -10.25
N ASN A 84 -0.10 -21.06 -10.51
CA ASN A 84 0.65 -22.20 -11.01
C ASN A 84 1.15 -23.04 -9.84
N SER A 85 1.07 -24.36 -9.99
CA SER A 85 1.65 -25.31 -9.04
C SER A 85 2.50 -26.34 -9.77
N ASP A 86 3.53 -26.83 -9.10
CA ASP A 86 4.31 -27.97 -9.55
C ASP A 86 3.43 -29.23 -9.63
N GLU A 87 3.45 -29.92 -10.76
CA GLU A 87 2.53 -31.05 -11.04
C GLU A 87 2.78 -32.26 -10.12
N PHE A 88 4.00 -32.43 -9.62
CA PHE A 88 4.37 -33.60 -8.81
C PHE A 88 4.13 -33.37 -7.32
N SER A 89 4.56 -32.22 -6.79
CA SER A 89 4.46 -31.89 -5.37
C SER A 89 3.20 -31.12 -4.98
N GLY A 90 2.55 -30.47 -5.95
CA GLY A 90 1.44 -29.54 -5.72
C GLY A 90 1.87 -28.19 -5.13
N GLN A 91 3.18 -27.93 -4.98
CA GLN A 91 3.67 -26.68 -4.40
C GLN A 91 3.43 -25.50 -5.35
N PRO A 92 2.89 -24.37 -4.85
CA PRO A 92 2.61 -23.21 -5.69
C PRO A 92 3.88 -22.41 -6.02
N GLU A 93 3.89 -21.76 -7.18
CA GLU A 93 4.98 -20.89 -7.60
C GLU A 93 4.74 -19.43 -7.20
N PHE A 94 5.55 -18.95 -6.24
CA PHE A 94 5.38 -17.63 -5.63
C PHE A 94 6.52 -16.64 -5.90
N LYS A 95 7.59 -17.07 -6.56
CA LYS A 95 8.82 -16.27 -6.73
C LYS A 95 8.89 -15.58 -8.08
N HIS A 96 8.11 -16.01 -9.05
CA HIS A 96 8.10 -15.46 -10.40
C HIS A 96 6.70 -15.12 -10.88
N THR A 97 6.44 -13.83 -11.08
CA THR A 97 5.18 -13.33 -11.65
C THR A 97 5.48 -12.10 -12.50
N PRO A 98 5.25 -12.15 -13.83
CA PRO A 98 5.35 -10.98 -14.68
C PRO A 98 4.30 -9.93 -14.31
N VAL A 99 4.72 -8.67 -14.26
CA VAL A 99 3.88 -7.51 -13.91
C VAL A 99 4.26 -6.30 -14.74
N THR A 100 3.34 -5.34 -14.82
CA THR A 100 3.56 -4.00 -15.38
C THR A 100 3.52 -2.97 -14.25
N LEU A 101 4.28 -1.89 -14.40
CA LEU A 101 4.32 -0.76 -13.47
C LEU A 101 3.67 0.47 -14.10
N GLU A 102 2.84 1.16 -13.33
CA GLU A 102 2.23 2.43 -13.73
C GLU A 102 2.32 3.46 -12.58
N PRO A 103 2.95 4.62 -12.79
CA PRO A 103 2.95 5.70 -11.80
C PRO A 103 1.53 6.21 -11.53
N VAL A 104 1.15 6.36 -10.26
CA VAL A 104 -0.15 6.94 -9.88
C VAL A 104 0.06 8.39 -9.46
N LYS A 105 -0.55 9.31 -10.21
CA LYS A 105 -0.54 10.74 -9.87
C LYS A 105 -1.60 11.03 -8.80
N HIS A 106 -1.14 11.53 -7.67
CA HIS A 106 -1.97 12.06 -6.59
C HIS A 106 -1.78 13.59 -6.53
N GLN A 107 -2.82 14.31 -6.13
CA GLN A 107 -2.79 15.76 -5.98
C GLN A 107 -2.50 16.20 -4.54
N SER A 108 -2.74 15.32 -3.57
CA SER A 108 -2.53 15.61 -2.16
C SER A 108 -2.15 14.37 -1.36
N SER A 109 -1.41 14.61 -0.28
CA SER A 109 -0.98 13.60 0.69
C SER A 109 -1.33 14.06 2.11
N ALA A 110 -1.69 13.14 2.99
CA ALA A 110 -2.00 13.46 4.38
C ALA A 110 -1.51 12.40 5.37
N LEU A 111 -1.19 12.85 6.58
CA LEU A 111 -1.07 12.01 7.77
C LEU A 111 -2.30 12.25 8.65
N PHE A 112 -2.99 11.18 9.01
CA PHE A 112 -4.24 11.28 9.76
C PHE A 112 -4.23 10.35 10.96
N PHE A 113 -4.48 10.91 12.14
CA PHE A 113 -4.39 10.21 13.41
C PHE A 113 -5.79 10.00 13.99
N THR A 114 -6.09 8.78 14.42
CA THR A 114 -7.38 8.44 15.04
C THR A 114 -7.19 7.54 16.24
N ARG A 115 -8.11 7.60 17.21
CA ARG A 115 -8.11 6.67 18.36
C ARG A 115 -8.61 5.27 17.98
N ILE A 116 -9.55 5.21 17.04
CA ILE A 116 -10.20 3.99 16.56
C ILE A 116 -9.97 3.83 15.06
N PRO A 117 -10.05 2.61 14.51
CA PRO A 117 -10.00 2.42 13.07
C PRO A 117 -11.20 3.10 12.39
N ILE A 118 -10.96 3.72 11.23
CA ILE A 118 -11.97 4.37 10.41
C ILE A 118 -11.85 3.89 8.97
N GLU A 119 -12.95 3.96 8.24
CA GLU A 119 -12.96 3.69 6.81
C GLU A 119 -12.81 4.99 6.03
N LEU A 120 -12.01 4.93 4.97
CA LEU A 120 -11.70 6.06 4.08
C LEU A 120 -11.95 5.63 2.61
N PRO A 121 -13.20 5.32 2.23
CA PRO A 121 -13.52 4.91 0.86
C PRO A 121 -13.22 6.01 -0.17
N GLU A 122 -13.27 7.28 0.23
CA GLU A 122 -13.05 8.44 -0.63
C GLU A 122 -11.57 8.65 -1.01
N CYS A 123 -10.64 8.10 -0.22
CA CYS A 123 -9.20 8.21 -0.48
C CYS A 123 -8.72 7.12 -1.45
N ASP A 124 -7.93 7.46 -2.48
CA ASP A 124 -7.42 6.50 -3.46
C ASP A 124 -6.50 5.45 -2.82
N TYR A 125 -5.56 5.89 -1.99
CA TYR A 125 -4.62 5.05 -1.26
C TYR A 125 -4.59 5.44 0.21
N TRP A 126 -4.57 4.44 1.07
CA TRP A 126 -4.19 4.63 2.46
C TRP A 126 -3.44 3.42 2.99
N ALA A 127 -2.49 3.65 3.90
CA ALA A 127 -1.85 2.63 4.71
C ALA A 127 -2.02 2.98 6.18
N ARG A 128 -2.51 2.01 6.96
CA ARG A 128 -2.81 2.15 8.38
C ARG A 128 -1.77 1.42 9.22
N GLN A 129 -1.21 2.14 10.17
CA GLN A 129 -0.28 1.65 11.18
C GLN A 129 -0.91 1.78 12.57
N LYS A 130 -0.82 0.74 13.40
CA LYS A 130 -1.21 0.83 14.80
C LYS A 130 -0.09 1.50 15.60
N ILE A 131 -0.47 2.49 16.40
CA ILE A 131 0.42 3.24 17.30
C ILE A 131 -0.07 3.08 18.75
N GLU A 132 0.72 3.51 19.73
CA GLU A 132 0.43 3.29 21.17
C GLU A 132 -1.00 3.71 21.57
N LYS A 133 -1.47 4.87 21.08
CA LYS A 133 -2.78 5.45 21.44
C LYS A 133 -3.74 5.58 20.25
N GLY A 134 -3.67 4.65 19.30
CA GLY A 134 -4.61 4.59 18.18
C GLY A 134 -3.99 4.13 16.87
N TYR A 135 -4.28 4.86 15.80
CA TYR A 135 -3.90 4.53 14.43
C TYR A 135 -3.37 5.77 13.70
N LEU A 136 -2.36 5.55 12.87
CA LEU A 136 -1.84 6.51 11.90
C LEU A 136 -2.17 6.02 10.50
N TYR A 137 -2.84 6.86 9.72
CA TYR A 137 -3.07 6.66 8.29
C TYR A 137 -2.12 7.55 7.49
N ARG A 138 -1.42 6.93 6.55
CA ARG A 138 -0.73 7.61 5.44
C ARG A 138 -1.66 7.57 4.25
N ILE A 139 -2.00 8.72 3.69
CA ILE A 139 -3.03 8.87 2.68
C ILE A 139 -2.44 9.56 1.47
N GLU A 140 -2.78 9.05 0.29
CA GLU A 140 -2.55 9.71 -0.99
C GLU A 140 -3.88 9.78 -1.72
N SER A 141 -4.20 10.95 -2.29
CA SER A 141 -5.48 11.18 -2.94
C SER A 141 -5.33 12.02 -4.20
N LYS A 142 -6.19 11.75 -5.18
CA LYS A 142 -6.38 12.59 -6.37
C LYS A 142 -7.18 13.86 -6.07
N LEU A 143 -7.82 13.95 -4.91
CA LEU A 143 -8.52 15.15 -4.45
C LEU A 143 -7.53 16.29 -4.21
N ALA A 144 -8.01 17.52 -4.40
CA ALA A 144 -7.22 18.69 -4.03
C ALA A 144 -7.04 18.75 -2.50
N PRO A 145 -5.96 19.38 -1.98
CA PRO A 145 -5.69 19.43 -0.54
C PRO A 145 -6.88 19.94 0.30
N TYR A 146 -7.62 20.93 -0.20
CA TYR A 146 -8.78 21.47 0.49
C TYR A 146 -9.91 20.43 0.61
N GLU A 147 -10.26 19.76 -0.49
CA GLU A 147 -11.31 18.73 -0.53
C GLU A 147 -10.94 17.54 0.37
N LEU A 148 -9.69 17.06 0.28
CA LEU A 148 -9.19 16.02 1.16
C LEU A 148 -9.31 16.42 2.63
N SER A 149 -8.98 17.67 2.97
CA SER A 149 -9.11 18.16 4.35
C SER A 149 -10.56 18.15 4.85
N GLN A 150 -11.55 18.42 3.97
CA GLN A 150 -12.97 18.39 4.35
C GLN A 150 -13.43 16.95 4.61
N VAL A 151 -13.03 16.01 3.75
CA VAL A 151 -13.30 14.58 3.94
C VAL A 151 -12.71 14.09 5.26
N LEU A 152 -11.45 14.42 5.56
CA LEU A 152 -10.82 13.97 6.79
C LEU A 152 -11.45 14.60 8.04
N LYS A 153 -11.89 15.86 7.95
CA LYS A 153 -12.61 16.53 9.04
C LYS A 153 -13.97 15.89 9.32
N SER A 154 -14.74 15.53 8.28
CA SER A 154 -16.07 14.93 8.49
C SER A 154 -15.98 13.61 9.27
N LYS A 155 -14.92 12.80 9.03
CA LYS A 155 -14.67 11.56 9.77
C LYS A 155 -14.29 11.77 11.24
N LEU A 156 -13.83 12.96 11.63
CA LEU A 156 -13.61 13.32 13.03
C LEU A 156 -14.91 13.72 13.73
N SER A 157 -15.80 14.44 13.03
CA SER A 157 -17.08 14.91 13.60
C SER A 157 -18.15 13.83 13.69
N GLU A 158 -18.23 12.91 12.71
CA GLU A 158 -19.27 11.87 12.65
C GLU A 158 -19.32 10.93 13.87
N LYS A 159 -18.28 10.89 14.71
CA LYS A 159 -18.22 10.00 15.88
C LYS A 159 -18.09 10.70 17.23
N ALA A 160 -17.96 12.02 17.26
CA ALA A 160 -18.07 12.76 18.51
C ALA A 160 -19.50 12.68 19.09
N ASP A 161 -20.50 12.54 18.22
CA ASP A 161 -21.92 12.46 18.59
C ASP A 161 -22.43 11.03 18.86
N SER A 162 -21.57 10.00 18.75
CA SER A 162 -21.95 8.60 19.02
C SER A 162 -21.54 8.08 20.40
N GLU A 163 -21.03 8.94 21.28
CA GLU A 163 -20.65 8.63 22.68
C GLU A 163 -21.52 9.34 23.74
N LEU A 164 -22.73 9.80 23.36
CA LEU A 164 -23.78 10.29 24.28
C LEU A 164 -25.00 9.37 24.24
#